data_AF-A0A2N9VQR9-F1
#
_entry.id   AF-A0A2N9VQR9-F1
#
_cell.length_a   1.000
_cell.length_b   1.000
_cell.length_c   1.000
_cell.angle_alpha   90.00
_cell.angle_beta   90.00
_cell.angle_gamma   90.00
#
_symmetry.space_group_name_H-M   'P 1'
#
loop_
_entity.id
_entity.type
_entity.pdbx_description
1 polymer ?
#
loop_
_entity_poly.entity_id
_entity_poly.type
_entity_poly.pdbx_seq_one_letter_code
_entity_poly.pdbx_strand_id
1 'polypeptide(L)' 'MNTISTYSRVDRLVALIVAEKPRAARLVDLVELAARIDPAMPMVELRKAWTLFNNYHRQPRLGRAPEKSKF' A
#
# COMPACT_ATOMS: atom_id res chain seq x y z
N MET A 1 -4.28 24.15 17.86
CA MET A 1 -3.48 23.82 16.66
C MET A 1 -4.03 22.51 16.10
N ASN A 2 -4.94 22.57 15.11
CA ASN A 2 -5.42 21.37 14.44
C ASN A 2 -4.29 20.86 13.53
N THR A 3 -3.62 19.79 13.95
CA THR A 3 -2.75 19.01 13.07
C THR A 3 -3.65 18.31 12.04
N ILE A 4 -4.04 19.05 11.00
CA ILE A 4 -4.49 18.43 9.76
C ILE A 4 -3.25 17.68 9.28
N SER A 5 -3.15 16.41 9.66
CA SER A 5 -2.17 15.50 9.10
C SER A 5 -2.49 15.47 7.62
N THR A 6 -1.74 16.26 6.84
CA THR A 6 -1.90 16.33 5.39
C THR A 6 -1.47 14.98 4.88
N TYR A 7 -2.40 14.02 4.84
CA TYR A 7 -2.11 12.66 4.38
C TYR A 7 -1.39 12.76 3.05
N SER A 8 -0.21 12.16 2.98
CA SER A 8 0.61 12.14 1.78
C SER A 8 -0.23 11.59 0.63
N ARG A 9 0.02 12.05 -0.60
CA ARG A 9 -0.65 11.50 -1.81
C ARG A 9 -0.53 9.97 -1.86
N VAL A 10 0.59 9.44 -1.38
CA VAL A 10 0.84 7.99 -1.21
C VAL A 10 -0.14 7.35 -0.22
N ASP A 11 -0.36 7.94 0.95
CA ASP A 11 -1.25 7.39 1.98
C ASP A 11 -2.71 7.40 1.52
N ARG A 12 -3.11 8.48 0.83
CA ARG A 12 -4.43 8.58 0.20
C ARG A 12 -4.62 7.49 -0.85
N LEU A 13 -3.59 7.22 -1.66
CA LEU A 13 -3.65 6.15 -2.65
C LEU A 13 -3.77 4.79 -1.98
N VAL A 14 -2.98 4.50 -0.94
CA VAL A 14 -3.10 3.25 -0.16
C VAL A 14 -4.51 3.07 0.39
N ALA A 15 -5.10 4.12 0.98
CA ALA A 15 -6.46 4.07 1.49
C ALA A 15 -7.50 3.76 0.39
N LEU A 16 -7.38 4.40 -0.78
CA LEU A 16 -8.26 4.11 -1.93
C LEU A 16 -8.10 2.68 -2.43
N ILE A 17 -6.87 2.15 -2.48
CA ILE A 17 -6.63 0.77 -2.91
C ILE A 17 -7.32 -0.20 -1.95
N VAL A 18 -7.20 0.01 -0.63
CA VAL A 18 -7.86 -0.82 0.39
C VAL A 18 -9.39 -0.73 0.28
N ALA A 19 -9.94 0.46 0.03
CA ALA A 19 -11.38 0.67 -0.04
C ALA A 19 -12.02 0.14 -1.32
N GLU A 20 -11.41 0.40 -2.49
CA GLU A 20 -12.02 0.13 -3.80
C GLU A 20 -11.47 -1.11 -4.50
N LYS A 21 -10.18 -1.40 -4.34
CA LYS A 21 -9.51 -2.53 -5.00
C LYS A 21 -8.68 -3.37 -4.02
N PRO A 22 -9.27 -3.92 -2.93
CA PRO A 22 -8.53 -4.68 -1.90
C PRO A 22 -7.90 -5.99 -2.42
N ARG A 23 -8.25 -6.41 -3.63
CA ARG A 23 -7.69 -7.59 -4.32
C ARG A 23 -6.83 -7.22 -5.53
N ALA A 24 -6.38 -5.97 -5.62
CA ALA A 24 -5.48 -5.52 -6.68
C ALA A 24 -4.27 -6.47 -6.76
N ALA A 25 -4.02 -7.01 -7.95
CA ALA A 25 -2.96 -7.99 -8.18
C ALA A 25 -1.79 -7.40 -8.97
N ARG A 26 -2.01 -6.27 -9.65
CA ARG A 26 -1.02 -5.62 -10.52
C ARG A 26 -0.96 -4.11 -10.24
N LEU A 27 0.21 -3.53 -10.46
CA LEU A 27 0.44 -2.09 -10.29
C LEU A 27 -0.46 -1.24 -11.20
N VAL A 28 -0.79 -1.75 -12.39
CA VAL A 28 -1.68 -1.06 -13.35
C VAL A 28 -3.07 -0.81 -12.79
N ASP A 29 -3.55 -1.66 -11.88
CA ASP A 29 -4.87 -1.54 -11.25
C ASP A 29 -4.98 -0.25 -10.39
N LEU A 30 -3.83 0.29 -9.96
CA LEU A 30 -3.73 1.47 -9.10
C LEU A 30 -3.59 2.78 -9.90
N VAL A 31 -3.28 2.71 -11.19
CA VAL A 31 -3.03 3.91 -12.02
C VAL A 31 -4.29 4.76 -12.13
N GLU A 32 -5.45 4.12 -12.32
CA GLU A 32 -6.75 4.80 -12.34
C GLU A 32 -7.05 5.50 -11.01
N LEU A 33 -6.71 4.87 -9.88
CA LEU A 33 -6.91 5.43 -8.55
C LEU A 33 -5.95 6.59 -8.26
N ALA A 34 -4.70 6.48 -8.73
CA ALA A 34 -3.72 7.54 -8.63
C ALA A 34 -4.14 8.77 -9.43
N ALA A 35 -4.69 8.60 -10.63
CA ALA A 35 -5.17 9.70 -11.46
C ALA A 35 -6.31 10.51 -10.81
N ARG A 36 -7.10 9.89 -9.92
CA ARG A 36 -8.13 10.59 -9.12
C ARG A 36 -7.54 11.48 -8.02
N ILE A 37 -6.34 11.16 -7.54
CA ILE A 37 -5.64 11.94 -6.52
C ILE A 37 -4.82 13.04 -7.19
N ASP A 38 -3.99 12.63 -8.16
CA ASP A 38 -3.07 13.49 -8.89
C ASP A 38 -2.77 12.84 -10.26
N PRO A 39 -3.28 13.40 -11.37
CA PRO A 39 -3.01 12.91 -12.72
C PRO A 39 -1.52 12.89 -13.09
N ALA A 40 -0.70 13.71 -12.43
CA ALA A 40 0.74 13.80 -12.64
C ALA A 40 1.54 13.04 -11.54
N MET A 41 0.89 12.14 -10.79
CA MET A 41 1.56 11.37 -9.75
C MET A 41 2.75 10.60 -10.34
N PRO A 42 3.98 10.81 -9.82
CA PRO A 42 5.15 10.15 -10.35
C PRO A 42 5.09 8.64 -10.08
N MET A 43 5.61 7.86 -11.02
CA MET A 43 5.67 6.39 -10.93
C MET A 43 6.36 5.89 -9.64
N VAL A 44 7.27 6.68 -9.07
CA VAL A 44 7.94 6.38 -7.79
C VAL A 44 6.94 6.37 -6.62
N GLU A 45 6.00 7.31 -6.57
CA GLU A 45 4.96 7.37 -5.53
C GLU A 45 3.96 6.21 -5.68
N LEU A 46 3.58 5.88 -6.92
CA LEU A 46 2.76 4.71 -7.24
C LEU A 46 3.39 3.40 -6.72
N ARG A 47 4.69 3.19 -7.00
CA ARG A 47 5.42 2.00 -6.49
C ARG A 47 5.51 1.99 -4.97
N LYS A 48 5.68 3.15 -4.34
CA LYS A 48 5.69 3.27 -2.88
C LYS A 48 4.34 2.90 -2.28
N ALA A 49 3.24 3.41 -2.82
CA ALA A 49 1.88 3.04 -2.40
C ALA A 49 1.62 1.55 -2.58
N TRP A 50 2.01 0.97 -3.72
CA TRP A 50 1.90 -0.47 -3.97
C TRP A 50 2.68 -1.32 -2.98
N THR A 51 3.89 -0.90 -2.62
CA THR A 51 4.73 -1.59 -1.64
C THR A 51 4.10 -1.55 -0.26
N LEU A 52 3.59 -0.38 0.15
CA LEU A 52 2.88 -0.21 1.42
C LEU A 52 1.61 -1.07 1.45
N PHE A 53 0.76 -1.00 0.42
CA PHE A 53 -0.43 -1.84 0.29
C PHE A 53 -0.11 -3.33 0.39
N ASN A 54 0.91 -3.81 -0.33
CA ASN A 54 1.33 -5.21 -0.25
C ASN A 54 1.84 -5.59 1.13
N ASN A 55 2.55 -4.72 1.84
CA ASN A 55 3.01 -4.99 3.20
C ASN A 55 1.86 -4.99 4.21
N TYR A 56 0.83 -4.16 4.00
CA TYR A 56 -0.40 -4.18 4.81
C TYR A 56 -1.23 -5.44 4.57
N HIS A 57 -1.40 -5.86 3.31
CA HIS A 57 -2.19 -7.04 2.94
C HIS A 57 -1.45 -8.35 3.15
N ARG A 58 -0.14 -8.40 2.87
CA ARG A 58 0.73 -9.47 3.32
C ARG A 58 1.09 -9.17 4.76
N GLN A 59 0.18 -9.47 5.69
CA GLN A 59 0.61 -9.77 7.05
C GLN A 59 1.86 -10.65 6.94
N PRO A 60 2.93 -10.38 7.73
CA PRO A 60 4.03 -11.31 7.78
C PRO A 60 3.42 -12.66 8.08
N ARG A 61 3.67 -13.67 7.25
CA ARG A 61 3.44 -15.04 7.68
C ARG A 61 4.29 -15.18 8.93
N LEU A 62 3.69 -15.02 10.10
CA LEU A 62 4.20 -15.44 11.42
C LEU A 62 4.25 -16.98 11.44
N GLY A 63 4.83 -17.56 10.39
CA GLY A 63 4.77 -18.97 10.03
C GLY A 63 6.16 -19.51 9.68
N ARG A 64 7.21 -18.88 10.21
CA ARG A 64 8.44 -19.59 10.53
C ARG A 64 9.02 -18.96 11.78
N ALA A 65 8.43 -19.32 12.93
CA ALA A 65 9.26 -19.47 14.10
C ALA A 65 10.44 -20.36 13.68
N PRO A 66 11.70 -20.01 14.00
CA PRO A 66 12.76 -20.99 13.86
C PRO A 66 12.34 -22.17 14.72
N GLU A 67 12.08 -23.33 14.09
CA GLU A 67 12.11 -24.59 14.82
C GLU A 67 13.49 -24.63 15.48
N LYS A 68 13.55 -24.23 16.75
CA LYS A 68 14.65 -24.61 17.62
C LYS A 68 14.46 -26.11 17.79
N SER A 69 15.06 -26.84 16.86
CA SER A 69 15.28 -28.27 16.92
C SER A 69 15.76 -28.58 18.33
N LYS A 70 14.95 -29.29 19.10
CA LYS A 70 15.41 -29.95 20.32
C LYS A 70 16.45 -30.97 19.88
N PHE A 71 17.69 -30.71 20.23
CA PHE A 71 18.72 -31.71 20.46
C PHE A 71 19.39 -31.36 21.78
#